data_AF-A0AA94HL42-F1
#
_entry.id   AF-A0AA94HL42-F1
#
_cell.length_a   1.000
_cell.length_b   1.000
_cell.length_c   1.000
_cell.angle_alpha   90.00
_cell.angle_beta   90.00
_cell.angle_gamma   90.00
#
_symmetry.space_group_name_H-M   'P 1'
#
loop_
_entity.id
_entity.type
_entity.pdbx_description
1 polymer ?
#
loop_
_entity_poly.entity_id
_entity_poly.type
_entity_poly.pdbx_seq_one_letter_code
_entity_poly.pdbx_strand_id
1 'polypeptide(L)'
;MLDLERMRELHRGLTLTINEFENAGDTNNQLESDIGSPDGRRSLRDKAGEFESKWNDKRGKLTDNLTAIDESLRGLIETWTNWDRDTAGYLQDAEGESTTLTDPVR
;
A
#
# COMPACT_ATOMS: atom_id res chain seq x y z
N MET A 1 -9.29 9.74 19.07
CA MET A 1 -7.86 9.40 19.02
C MET A 1 -7.62 8.70 17.69
N LEU A 2 -6.52 8.98 17.00
CA LEU A 2 -6.22 8.31 15.75
C LEU A 2 -5.93 6.83 16.03
N ASP A 3 -6.55 5.93 15.27
CA ASP A 3 -6.39 4.49 15.44
C ASP A 3 -5.20 3.99 14.61
N LEU A 4 -4.00 4.11 15.17
CA LEU A 4 -2.75 3.71 14.50
C LEU A 4 -2.69 2.21 14.22
N GLU A 5 -3.34 1.39 15.05
CA GLU A 5 -3.35 -0.05 14.87
C GLU A 5 -4.19 -0.43 13.66
N ARG A 6 -5.38 0.16 13.52
CA ARG A 6 -6.21 -0.02 12.32
C ARG A 6 -5.55 0.53 11.07
N MET A 7 -4.80 1.63 11.16
CA MET A 7 -4.01 2.13 10.02
C MET A 7 -2.92 1.14 9.59
N ARG A 8 -2.20 0.54 10.55
CA ARG A 8 -1.19 -0.48 10.27
C ARG A 8 -1.80 -1.75 9.67
N GLU A 9 -2.98 -2.14 10.12
CA GLU A 9 -3.74 -3.25 9.54
C GLU A 9 -4.15 -2.97 8.09
N LEU A 10 -4.73 -1.79 7.84
CA LEU A 10 -5.10 -1.36 6.49
C LEU A 10 -3.89 -1.31 5.56
N HIS A 11 -2.75 -0.77 6.02
CA HIS A 11 -1.50 -0.73 5.25
C HIS A 11 -1.07 -2.15 4.84
N ARG A 12 -1.02 -3.10 5.79
CA ARG A 12 -0.69 -4.50 5.47
C ARG A 12 -1.64 -5.11 4.44
N GLY A 13 -2.95 -4.89 4.60
CA GLY A 13 -3.95 -5.39 3.66
C GLY A 13 -3.78 -4.80 2.26
N LEU A 14 -3.47 -3.49 2.17
CA LEU A 14 -3.23 -2.81 0.91
C LEU A 14 -1.97 -3.35 0.22
N THR A 15 -0.87 -3.51 0.95
CA THR A 15 0.37 -4.10 0.42
C THR A 15 0.14 -5.51 -0.14
N LEU A 16 -0.64 -6.35 0.56
CA LEU A 16 -1.01 -7.69 0.07
C LEU A 16 -1.83 -7.61 -1.22
N THR A 17 -2.83 -6.74 -1.24
CA THR A 17 -3.70 -6.54 -2.41
C THR A 17 -2.90 -6.05 -3.62
N ILE A 18 -2.00 -5.09 -3.44
CA ILE A 18 -1.10 -4.59 -4.49
C ILE A 18 -0.27 -5.74 -5.07
N ASN A 19 0.37 -6.55 -4.21
CA ASN A 19 1.14 -7.71 -4.64
C ASN A 19 0.29 -8.73 -5.42
N GLU A 20 -0.94 -9.01 -5.00
CA GLU A 20 -1.84 -9.90 -5.73
C GLU A 20 -2.18 -9.36 -7.12
N PHE A 21 -2.47 -8.06 -7.21
CA PHE A 21 -2.73 -7.42 -8.51
C PHE A 21 -1.51 -7.39 -9.41
N GLU A 22 -0.29 -7.22 -8.90
CA GLU A 22 0.92 -7.30 -9.71
C GLU A 22 1.13 -8.71 -10.26
N ASN A 23 0.93 -9.74 -9.43
CA ASN A 23 1.19 -11.14 -9.80
C ASN A 23 0.12 -11.76 -10.71
N ALA A 24 -1.11 -11.26 -10.75
CA ALA A 24 -2.19 -11.89 -11.53
C ALA A 24 -2.00 -11.80 -13.06
N GLY A 25 -0.92 -11.19 -13.55
CA GLY A 25 -0.79 -10.61 -14.91
C GLY A 25 -0.42 -11.63 -15.96
N ASP A 26 0.25 -12.69 -15.49
CA ASP A 26 0.92 -13.64 -16.35
C ASP A 26 -0.02 -14.65 -17.02
N THR A 27 -1.29 -14.73 -16.60
CA THR A 27 -2.23 -15.76 -17.05
C THR A 27 -2.77 -15.55 -18.48
N ASN A 28 -2.78 -14.32 -19.01
CA ASN A 28 -3.55 -14.01 -20.24
C ASN A 28 -2.79 -14.23 -21.56
N ASN A 29 -1.47 -14.04 -21.62
CA ASN A 29 -0.70 -14.29 -22.86
C ASN A 29 -0.86 -15.73 -23.37
N GLN A 30 -1.10 -16.68 -22.45
CA GLN A 30 -1.37 -18.08 -22.77
C GLN A 30 -2.72 -18.25 -23.49
N LEU A 31 -3.72 -17.45 -23.15
CA LEU A 31 -5.09 -17.57 -23.66
C LEU A 31 -5.18 -17.27 -25.17
N GLU A 32 -4.49 -16.23 -25.66
CA GLU A 32 -4.44 -15.94 -27.10
C GLU A 32 -3.81 -17.09 -27.90
N SER A 33 -2.74 -17.67 -27.35
CA SER A 33 -2.00 -18.78 -27.94
C SER A 33 -2.88 -20.03 -28.01
N ASP A 34 -3.58 -20.34 -26.92
CA ASP A 34 -4.48 -21.49 -26.80
C ASP A 34 -5.68 -21.40 -27.75
N ILE A 35 -6.18 -20.19 -28.03
CA ILE A 35 -7.27 -19.98 -29.00
C ILE A 35 -6.79 -20.19 -30.44
N GLY A 36 -5.61 -19.70 -30.79
CA GLY A 36 -5.01 -19.87 -32.12
C GLY A 36 -5.83 -19.24 -33.25
N SER A 37 -5.95 -19.93 -34.38
CA SER A 37 -6.69 -19.44 -35.57
C SER A 37 -7.32 -20.59 -36.36
N PRO A 38 -8.27 -21.33 -35.77
CA PRO A 38 -8.93 -22.46 -36.43
C PRO A 38 -9.64 -21.99 -37.70
N ASP A 39 -9.43 -22.70 -38.81
CA ASP A 39 -9.96 -22.35 -40.14
C ASP A 39 -9.66 -20.90 -40.57
N GLY A 40 -8.56 -20.32 -40.10
CA GLY A 40 -8.19 -18.93 -40.35
C GLY A 40 -9.05 -17.89 -39.63
N ARG A 41 -9.97 -18.31 -38.76
CA ARG A 41 -10.85 -17.41 -37.99
C ARG A 41 -10.09 -16.86 -36.79
N ARG A 42 -9.97 -15.53 -36.73
CA ARG A 42 -9.23 -14.81 -35.68
C ARG A 42 -10.10 -14.04 -34.70
N SER A 43 -11.40 -13.92 -34.94
CA SER A 43 -12.28 -13.05 -34.14
C SER A 43 -12.25 -13.33 -32.64
N LEU A 44 -12.22 -14.60 -32.23
CA LEU A 44 -12.14 -14.97 -30.81
C LEU A 44 -10.76 -14.63 -30.22
N ARG A 45 -9.69 -14.90 -30.97
CA ARG A 45 -8.32 -14.53 -30.57
C ARG A 45 -8.18 -13.02 -30.43
N ASP A 46 -8.65 -12.26 -31.40
CA ASP A 46 -8.57 -10.79 -31.39
C ASP A 46 -9.36 -10.19 -30.21
N LYS A 47 -10.50 -10.81 -29.84
CA LYS A 47 -11.26 -10.40 -28.64
C LYS A 47 -10.57 -10.79 -27.34
N ALA A 48 -9.90 -11.94 -27.28
CA ALA A 48 -9.07 -12.29 -26.12
C ALA A 48 -7.92 -11.28 -25.94
N GLY A 49 -7.26 -10.88 -27.03
CA GLY A 49 -6.21 -9.86 -26.98
C GLY A 49 -6.70 -8.46 -26.60
N GLU A 50 -7.85 -8.04 -27.11
CA GLU A 50 -8.46 -6.77 -26.70
C GLU A 50 -8.84 -6.79 -25.21
N PHE A 51 -9.36 -7.92 -24.72
CA PHE A 51 -9.65 -8.10 -23.30
C PHE A 51 -8.37 -8.03 -22.47
N GLU A 52 -7.32 -8.74 -22.86
CA GLU A 52 -6.02 -8.74 -22.17
C GLU A 52 -5.43 -7.33 -22.07
N SER A 53 -5.35 -6.61 -23.19
CA SER A 53 -4.82 -5.25 -23.21
C SER A 53 -5.60 -4.32 -22.27
N LYS A 54 -6.94 -4.35 -22.32
CA LYS A 54 -7.78 -3.54 -21.43
C LYS A 54 -7.64 -3.94 -19.97
N TRP A 55 -7.52 -5.23 -19.69
CA TRP A 55 -7.35 -5.76 -18.35
C TRP A 55 -6.01 -5.32 -17.75
N ASN A 56 -4.92 -5.44 -18.51
CA ASN A 56 -3.59 -4.97 -18.11
C ASN A 56 -3.60 -3.47 -17.84
N ASP A 57 -4.18 -2.66 -18.72
CA ASP A 57 -4.30 -1.21 -18.53
C ASP A 57 -5.11 -0.84 -17.29
N LYS A 58 -6.25 -1.50 -17.07
CA LYS A 58 -7.13 -1.21 -15.93
C LYS A 58 -6.51 -1.62 -14.61
N ARG A 59 -5.85 -2.77 -14.60
CA ARG A 59 -5.11 -3.25 -13.45
C ARG A 59 -3.94 -2.34 -13.13
N GLY A 60 -3.10 -1.99 -14.11
CA GLY A 60 -1.96 -1.09 -13.87
C GLY A 60 -2.42 0.21 -13.20
N LYS A 61 -3.48 0.83 -13.73
CA LYS A 61 -4.09 2.02 -13.12
C LYS A 61 -4.63 1.79 -11.72
N LEU A 62 -5.20 0.62 -11.43
CA LEU A 62 -5.68 0.28 -10.10
C LEU A 62 -4.52 0.10 -9.12
N THR A 63 -3.48 -0.62 -9.54
CA THR A 63 -2.23 -0.80 -8.78
C THR A 63 -1.60 0.56 -8.46
N ASP A 64 -1.45 1.45 -9.45
CA ASP A 64 -0.90 2.79 -9.23
C ASP A 64 -1.69 3.58 -8.18
N ASN A 65 -3.02 3.54 -8.25
CA ASN A 65 -3.88 4.22 -7.27
C ASN A 65 -3.77 3.60 -5.87
N LEU A 66 -3.70 2.28 -5.78
CA LEU A 66 -3.54 1.59 -4.50
C LEU A 66 -2.18 1.91 -3.88
N THR A 67 -1.11 1.92 -4.67
CA THR A 67 0.23 2.32 -4.22
C THR A 67 0.26 3.75 -3.70
N ALA A 68 -0.39 4.70 -4.39
CA ALA A 68 -0.48 6.08 -3.91
C ALA A 68 -1.21 6.20 -2.55
N ILE A 69 -2.24 5.38 -2.33
CA ILE A 69 -2.96 5.31 -1.05
C ILE A 69 -2.06 4.67 0.03
N ASP A 70 -1.33 3.60 -0.30
CA ASP A 70 -0.37 2.94 0.60
C ASP A 70 0.69 3.92 1.10
N GLU A 71 1.29 4.68 0.18
CA GLU A 71 2.31 5.70 0.49
C GLU A 71 1.75 6.80 1.40
N SER A 72 0.54 7.27 1.13
CA SER A 72 -0.14 8.27 1.96
C SER A 72 -0.40 7.73 3.38
N LEU A 73 -0.84 6.47 3.49
CA LEU A 73 -1.10 5.82 4.77
C LEU A 73 0.19 5.59 5.55
N ARG A 74 1.26 5.17 4.89
CA ARG A 74 2.60 5.05 5.48
C ARG A 74 3.08 6.37 6.05
N GLY A 75 2.96 7.45 5.26
CA GLY A 75 3.35 8.80 5.70
C GLY A 75 2.55 9.28 6.92
N LEU A 76 1.26 8.96 7.00
CA LEU A 76 0.44 9.26 8.19
C LEU A 76 0.91 8.47 9.42
N ILE A 77 1.17 7.16 9.26
CA ILE A 77 1.67 6.30 10.35
C ILE A 77 3.02 6.81 10.88
N GLU A 78 3.95 7.16 9.99
CA GLU A 78 5.26 7.71 10.33
C GLU A 78 5.11 9.04 11.07
N THR A 79 4.29 9.96 10.55
CA THR A 79 4.06 11.27 11.18
C THR A 79 3.54 11.14 12.60
N TRP A 80 2.54 10.28 12.83
CA TRP A 80 1.97 10.08 14.16
C TRP A 80 2.92 9.35 15.12
N THR A 81 3.66 8.37 14.61
CA THR A 81 4.65 7.65 15.42
C THR A 81 5.78 8.58 15.87
N ASN A 82 6.23 9.48 14.99
CA ASN A 82 7.25 10.47 15.32
C ASN A 82 6.71 11.51 16.31
N TRP A 83 5.50 12.02 16.09
CA TRP A 83 4.87 12.97 17.01
C TRP A 83 4.71 12.40 18.43
N ASP A 84 4.27 11.14 18.55
CA ASP A 84 4.12 10.46 19.84
C ASP A 84 5.47 10.32 20.56
N ARG A 85 6.51 9.89 19.82
CA ARG A 85 7.87 9.78 20.32
C ARG A 85 8.44 11.12 20.80
N ASP A 86 8.29 12.17 20.00
CA ASP A 86 8.82 13.49 20.30
C ASP A 86 8.11 14.08 21.52
N THR A 87 6.77 13.93 21.59
CA THR A 87 5.96 14.37 22.73
C THR A 87 6.34 13.64 24.02
N ALA A 88 6.55 12.32 23.96
CA ALA A 88 7.02 11.55 25.10
C ALA A 88 8.42 12.02 25.58
N GLY A 89 9.32 12.34 24.64
CA GLY A 89 10.62 12.92 24.94
C GLY A 89 10.51 14.26 25.66
N TYR A 90 9.70 15.19 25.13
CA TYR A 90 9.47 16.49 25.77
C TYR A 90 8.89 16.38 27.19
N LEU A 91 7.96 15.44 27.42
CA LEU A 91 7.41 15.21 28.74
C LEU A 91 8.44 14.66 29.72
N GLN A 92 9.27 13.70 29.28
CA GLN A 92 10.34 13.13 30.10
C GLN A 92 11.42 14.17 30.46
N ASP A 93 11.80 15.01 29.49
CA ASP A 93 12.75 16.11 29.70
C ASP A 93 12.20 17.14 30.70
N ALA A 94 10.91 17.50 30.57
CA ALA A 94 10.24 18.43 31.48
C ALA A 94 10.14 17.88 32.93
N GLU A 95 9.93 16.58 33.10
CA GLU A 95 9.93 15.92 34.42
C GLU A 95 11.33 15.87 35.06
N GLY A 96 12.37 15.65 34.24
CA GLY A 96 13.77 15.68 34.68
C GLY A 96 14.22 17.05 35.19
N GLU A 97 13.80 18.13 34.51
CA GLU A 97 14.10 19.51 34.91
C GLU A 97 13.38 19.90 36.21
N SER A 98 12.13 19.45 36.40
CA SER A 98 11.36 19.71 37.62
C SER A 98 11.94 19.01 38.87
N THR A 99 12.51 17.81 38.70
CA THR A 99 13.10 17.04 39.81
C THR A 99 14.45 17.60 40.28
N THR A 100 15.22 18.24 39.39
CA THR A 100 16.52 18.84 39.73
C THR A 100 16.40 20.19 40.43
N LEU A 101 15.26 20.90 40.27
CA LEU A 101 14.98 22.16 40.94
C LEU A 101 14.40 22.03 42.37
N THR A 102 14.02 20.83 42.80
CA THR A 102 13.33 20.62 44.09
C THR A 102 14.17 19.97 45.20
N ASP A 103 15.49 19.86 45.05
CA ASP A 103 16.37 19.37 46.13
C ASP A 103 17.17 20.53 46.79
N PRO A 104 16.58 21.31 47.72
CA PRO A 104 17.36 22.16 48.61
C PRO A 104 18.03 21.27 49.66
N VAL A 105 19.34 21.08 49.47
CA VAL A 105 20.26 20.50 50.46
C VAL A 105 20.02 21.11 51.85
N ARG A 106 19.88 20.22 52.83
CA ARG A 106 20.00 20.48 54.26
C ARG A 106 21.47 20.62 54.67
#